data_AF-A0A1G5FLQ9-F1
#
_entry.id   AF-A0A1G5FLQ9-F1
#
_cell.length_a   1.000
_cell.length_b   1.000
_cell.length_c   1.000
_cell.angle_alpha   90.00
_cell.angle_beta   90.00
_cell.angle_gamma   90.00
#
_symmetry.space_group_name_H-M   'P 1'
#
loop_
_entity.id
_entity.type
_entity.pdbx_description
1 polymer ?
#
loop_
_entity_poly.entity_id
_entity_poly.type
_entity_poly.pdbx_seq_one_letter_code
_entity_poly.pdbx_strand_id
1 'polypeptide(L)'
;MHAERTFWKKATAIHVFCLQERLRGDRFARHWHDVARLDEAGFAAAAFADRELANAVARHKAMFFAEKAADRSPIDYAAAVNGGLQLVPAGDGAKALEEDYARMVEDGLLLVDAEPFEALMERCAEIAARANSAAG
;
A
#
# COMPACT_ATOMS: atom_id res chain seq x y z
N MET A 1 0.91 19.51 -4.43
CA MET A 1 1.08 18.06 -4.22
C MET A 1 -0.27 17.53 -3.78
N HIS A 2 -0.89 16.62 -4.55
CA HIS A 2 -2.23 16.09 -4.24
C HIS A 2 -2.11 14.85 -3.35
N ALA A 3 -2.76 14.86 -2.18
CA ALA A 3 -2.69 13.78 -1.19
C ALA A 3 -3.21 12.44 -1.75
N GLU A 4 -4.19 12.50 -2.65
CA GLU A 4 -4.80 11.39 -3.38
C GLU A 4 -3.78 10.69 -4.29
N ARG A 5 -2.92 11.47 -4.95
CA ARG A 5 -1.83 10.91 -5.76
C ARG A 5 -0.81 10.21 -4.88
N THR A 6 -0.53 10.77 -3.71
CA THR A 6 0.38 10.16 -2.72
C THR A 6 -0.22 8.84 -2.23
N PHE A 7 -1.51 8.79 -1.92
CA PHE A 7 -2.22 7.57 -1.57
C PHE A 7 -1.97 6.48 -2.62
N TRP A 8 -2.29 6.72 -3.89
CA TRP A 8 -2.11 5.71 -4.94
C TRP A 8 -0.65 5.30 -5.14
N LYS A 9 0.31 6.23 -4.99
CA LYS A 9 1.75 5.90 -5.06
C LYS A 9 2.19 4.96 -3.94
N LYS A 10 1.65 5.13 -2.72
CA LYS A 10 1.95 4.30 -1.56
C LYS A 10 1.22 2.96 -1.64
N ALA A 11 -0.07 2.97 -1.93
CA ALA A 11 -0.90 1.79 -2.11
C ALA A 11 -0.35 0.84 -3.20
N THR A 12 0.07 1.38 -4.35
CA THR A 12 0.68 0.57 -5.42
C THR A 12 2.05 0.02 -5.05
N ALA A 13 2.83 0.71 -4.20
CA ALA A 13 4.10 0.17 -3.70
C ALA A 13 3.88 -0.98 -2.69
N ILE A 14 2.87 -0.86 -1.84
CA ILE A 14 2.43 -1.93 -0.94
C ILE A 14 1.96 -3.14 -1.75
N HIS A 15 1.11 -2.95 -2.76
CA HIS A 15 0.62 -4.03 -3.60
C HIS A 15 1.76 -4.82 -4.26
N VAL A 16 2.79 -4.12 -4.76
CA VAL A 16 3.99 -4.77 -5.28
C VAL A 16 4.67 -5.63 -4.22
N PHE A 17 4.80 -5.14 -2.99
CA PHE A 17 5.33 -5.91 -1.89
C PHE A 17 4.48 -7.15 -1.60
N CYS A 18 3.14 -7.02 -1.54
CA CYS A 18 2.25 -8.15 -1.31
C CYS A 18 2.42 -9.26 -2.37
N LEU A 19 2.68 -8.89 -3.63
CA LEU A 19 2.91 -9.86 -4.72
C LEU A 19 4.36 -10.39 -4.80
N GLN A 20 5.31 -9.70 -4.17
CA GLN A 20 6.74 -10.08 -4.18
C GLN A 20 7.17 -10.81 -2.90
N GLU A 21 6.46 -10.57 -1.80
CA GLU A 21 6.80 -11.02 -0.44
C GLU A 21 8.25 -10.67 -0.03
N ARG A 22 8.76 -9.54 -0.54
CA ARG A 22 10.15 -9.13 -0.35
C ARG A 22 10.28 -7.66 -0.01
N LEU A 23 10.90 -7.38 1.14
CA LEU A 23 11.19 -6.01 1.58
C LEU A 23 12.15 -5.30 0.62
N ARG A 24 11.91 -4.00 0.43
CA ARG A 24 12.74 -3.12 -0.38
C ARG A 24 13.39 -2.08 0.51
N GLY A 25 14.60 -2.38 0.96
CA GLY A 25 15.36 -1.52 1.87
C GLY A 25 14.74 -1.45 3.27
N ASP A 26 15.32 -0.59 4.10
CA ASP A 26 14.92 -0.46 5.51
C ASP A 26 13.67 0.41 5.68
N ARG A 27 12.87 0.13 6.71
CA ARG A 27 11.73 0.97 7.14
C ARG A 27 10.65 1.07 6.06
N PHE A 28 10.42 -0.04 5.38
CA PHE A 28 9.42 -0.15 4.34
C PHE A 28 8.00 -0.13 4.93
N ALA A 29 7.81 -0.61 6.17
CA ALA A 29 6.54 -0.63 6.88
C ALA A 29 5.87 0.76 7.01
N ARG A 30 6.65 1.85 6.94
CA ARG A 30 6.11 3.23 6.90
C ARG A 30 5.05 3.47 5.83
N HIS A 31 5.08 2.72 4.72
CA HIS A 31 4.09 2.87 3.65
C HIS A 31 2.68 2.53 4.12
N TRP A 32 2.53 1.52 4.99
CA TRP A 32 1.23 1.16 5.58
C TRP A 32 0.74 2.25 6.51
N HIS A 33 1.63 2.78 7.36
CA HIS A 33 1.30 3.90 8.23
C HIS A 33 0.89 5.14 7.42
N ASP A 34 1.61 5.49 6.35
CA ASP A 34 1.25 6.60 5.46
C ASP A 34 -0.15 6.41 4.85
N VAL A 35 -0.50 5.20 4.40
CA VAL A 35 -1.81 4.89 3.82
C VAL A 35 -2.91 5.00 4.88
N ALA A 36 -2.70 4.46 6.08
CA ALA A 36 -3.65 4.56 7.18
C ALA A 36 -3.90 6.02 7.60
N ARG A 37 -2.84 6.86 7.64
CA ARG A 37 -2.97 8.29 7.96
C ARG A 37 -3.64 9.09 6.86
N LEU A 38 -3.40 8.77 5.58
CA LEU A 38 -4.11 9.39 4.47
C LEU A 38 -5.60 9.04 4.47
N ASP A 39 -5.96 7.82 4.86
CA ASP A 39 -7.35 7.40 5.03
C ASP A 39 -8.03 8.11 6.21
N GLU A 40 -7.38 8.14 7.37
CA GLU A 40 -7.86 8.84 8.57
C GLU A 40 -8.10 10.33 8.32
N ALA A 41 -7.24 10.97 7.53
CA ALA A 41 -7.39 12.36 7.12
C ALA A 41 -8.45 12.57 6.01
N GLY A 42 -9.12 11.52 5.55
CA GLY A 42 -10.22 11.57 4.58
C GLY A 42 -9.78 11.59 3.10
N PHE A 43 -8.48 11.52 2.80
CA PHE A 43 -7.98 11.61 1.42
C PHE A 43 -8.17 10.32 0.62
N ALA A 44 -8.31 9.17 1.27
CA ALA A 44 -8.53 7.90 0.57
C ALA A 44 -9.85 7.89 -0.21
N ALA A 45 -10.94 8.40 0.38
CA ALA A 45 -12.24 8.48 -0.29
C ALA A 45 -12.18 9.33 -1.58
N ALA A 46 -11.51 10.49 -1.52
CA ALA A 46 -11.27 11.32 -2.71
C ALA A 46 -10.39 10.60 -3.74
N ALA A 47 -9.35 9.88 -3.29
CA ALA A 47 -8.50 9.07 -4.17
C ALA A 47 -9.26 7.96 -4.88
N PHE A 48 -10.24 7.34 -4.21
CA PHE A 48 -11.10 6.31 -4.81
C PHE A 48 -12.05 6.91 -5.85
N ALA A 49 -12.61 8.09 -5.59
CA ALA A 49 -13.54 8.73 -6.51
C ALA A 49 -12.84 9.20 -7.81
N ASP A 50 -11.58 9.63 -7.73
CA ASP A 50 -10.81 10.10 -8.89
C ASP A 50 -10.14 8.93 -9.64
N ARG A 51 -10.94 8.27 -10.49
CA ARG A 51 -10.49 7.12 -11.29
C ARG A 51 -9.46 7.50 -12.36
N GLU A 52 -9.53 8.71 -12.89
CA GLU A 52 -8.54 9.20 -13.85
C GLU A 52 -7.16 9.34 -13.20
N LEU A 53 -7.11 9.88 -11.97
CA LEU A 53 -5.89 9.97 -11.19
C LEU A 53 -5.30 8.60 -10.87
N ALA A 54 -6.14 7.64 -10.44
CA ALA A 54 -5.73 6.28 -10.16
C ALA A 54 -5.05 5.63 -11.39
N ASN A 55 -5.72 5.72 -12.56
CA ASN A 55 -5.20 5.19 -13.81
C ASN A 55 -3.96 5.94 -14.33
N ALA A 56 -3.88 7.26 -14.09
CA ALA A 56 -2.68 8.02 -14.41
C ALA A 56 -1.47 7.59 -13.57
N VAL A 57 -1.67 7.27 -12.28
CA VAL A 57 -0.60 6.70 -11.44
C VAL A 57 -0.21 5.31 -11.92
N ALA A 58 -1.17 4.44 -12.24
CA ALA A 58 -0.91 3.10 -12.76
C ALA A 58 -0.10 3.14 -14.07
N ARG A 59 -0.47 4.00 -15.03
CA ARG A 59 0.26 4.17 -16.28
C ARG A 59 1.70 4.66 -16.06
N HIS A 60 1.88 5.64 -15.18
CA HIS A 60 3.23 6.12 -14.83
C HIS A 60 4.08 5.02 -14.18
N LYS A 61 3.49 4.22 -13.27
CA LYS A 61 4.18 3.08 -12.63
C LYS A 61 4.56 2.01 -13.64
N ALA A 62 3.65 1.64 -14.55
CA ALA A 62 3.94 0.67 -15.60
C ALA A 62 5.09 1.11 -16.52
N MET A 63 5.19 2.41 -16.83
CA MET A 63 6.24 2.94 -17.71
C MET A 63 7.63 3.02 -17.05
N PHE A 64 7.71 3.39 -15.77
CA PHE A 64 8.98 3.71 -15.11
C PHE A 64 9.39 2.75 -13.99
N PHE A 65 8.47 1.92 -13.50
CA PHE A 65 8.63 1.05 -12.34
C PHE A 65 8.03 -0.33 -12.60
N ALA A 66 8.35 -0.91 -13.76
CA ALA A 66 7.92 -2.25 -14.11
C ALA A 66 8.52 -3.26 -13.10
N GLU A 67 7.63 -3.94 -12.37
CA GLU A 67 7.98 -4.92 -11.34
C GLU A 67 7.37 -6.28 -11.69
N LYS A 68 7.88 -7.34 -11.06
CA LYS A 68 7.40 -8.71 -11.26
C LYS A 68 6.94 -9.30 -9.94
N ALA A 69 5.89 -10.12 -9.95
CA ALA A 69 5.46 -10.89 -8.80
C ALA A 69 6.46 -12.04 -8.51
N ALA A 70 6.25 -12.76 -7.41
CA ALA A 70 7.10 -13.89 -7.00
C ALA A 70 7.20 -14.99 -8.08
N ASP A 71 6.13 -15.21 -8.85
CA ASP A 71 6.08 -16.17 -9.96
C ASP A 71 6.73 -15.66 -11.27
N ARG A 72 7.31 -14.45 -11.23
CA ARG A 72 7.93 -13.72 -12.36
C ARG A 72 6.95 -13.16 -13.39
N SER A 73 5.64 -13.24 -13.16
CA SER A 73 4.65 -12.52 -13.96
C SER A 73 4.80 -11.00 -13.77
N PRO A 74 4.53 -10.18 -14.80
CA PRO A 74 4.53 -8.73 -14.66
C PRO A 74 3.38 -8.27 -13.76
N ILE A 75 3.65 -7.32 -12.88
CA ILE A 75 2.61 -6.72 -12.02
C ILE A 75 1.74 -5.78 -12.85
N ASP A 76 0.43 -6.03 -12.86
CA ASP A 76 -0.55 -5.19 -13.53
C ASP A 76 -1.06 -4.08 -12.59
N TYR A 77 -0.46 -2.90 -12.70
CA TYR A 77 -0.88 -1.73 -11.93
C TYR A 77 -2.29 -1.24 -12.30
N ALA A 78 -2.76 -1.50 -13.53
CA ALA A 78 -4.12 -1.13 -13.93
C ALA A 78 -5.14 -2.03 -13.21
N ALA A 79 -4.88 -3.34 -13.15
CA ALA A 79 -5.69 -4.24 -12.34
C ALA A 79 -5.67 -3.85 -10.85
N ALA A 80 -4.49 -3.50 -10.32
CA ALA A 80 -4.34 -3.09 -8.93
C ALA A 80 -5.23 -1.89 -8.55
N VAL A 81 -5.29 -0.83 -9.39
CA VAL A 81 -6.10 0.35 -9.08
C VAL A 81 -7.57 0.23 -9.47
N ASN A 82 -7.96 -0.86 -10.15
CA ASN A 82 -9.32 -1.11 -10.63
C ASN A 82 -9.90 -2.42 -10.04
N GLY A 83 -9.74 -2.65 -8.73
CA GLY A 83 -10.40 -3.76 -8.02
C GLY A 83 -9.45 -4.87 -7.54
N GLY A 84 -8.18 -4.83 -7.93
CA GLY A 84 -7.17 -5.82 -7.54
C GLY A 84 -6.20 -5.35 -6.46
N LEU A 85 -6.48 -4.26 -5.73
CA LEU A 85 -5.56 -3.72 -4.76
C LEU A 85 -5.37 -4.70 -3.59
N GLN A 86 -4.11 -4.93 -3.23
CA GLN A 86 -3.74 -5.73 -2.06
C GLN A 86 -2.93 -4.85 -1.12
N LEU A 87 -3.37 -4.75 0.13
CA LEU A 87 -2.67 -4.01 1.18
C LEU A 87 -2.27 -4.88 2.36
N VAL A 88 -2.70 -6.14 2.41
CA VAL A 88 -2.32 -7.07 3.48
C VAL A 88 -1.44 -8.15 2.88
N PRO A 89 -0.15 -8.24 3.26
CA PRO A 89 0.71 -9.33 2.81
C PRO A 89 0.33 -10.65 3.48
N ALA A 90 0.74 -11.75 2.88
CA ALA A 90 0.58 -13.09 3.43
C ALA A 90 1.96 -13.75 3.64
N GLY A 91 1.93 -14.96 4.21
CA GLY A 91 3.10 -15.84 4.28
C GLY A 91 4.32 -15.19 4.95
N ASP A 92 5.47 -15.37 4.33
CA ASP A 92 6.74 -14.83 4.85
C ASP A 92 6.86 -13.32 4.64
N GLY A 93 6.12 -12.76 3.68
CA GLY A 93 6.02 -11.30 3.50
C GLY A 93 5.38 -10.61 4.71
N ALA A 94 4.38 -11.23 5.34
CA ALA A 94 3.74 -10.71 6.54
C ALA A 94 4.70 -10.65 7.73
N LYS A 95 5.43 -11.76 7.98
CA LYS A 95 6.44 -11.82 9.06
C LYS A 95 7.55 -10.80 8.87
N ALA A 96 8.08 -10.69 7.64
CA ALA A 96 9.13 -9.72 7.34
C ALA A 96 8.65 -8.28 7.57
N LEU A 97 7.41 -7.97 7.20
CA LEU A 97 6.81 -6.65 7.43
C LEU A 97 6.62 -6.35 8.92
N GLU A 98 6.15 -7.33 9.70
CA GLU A 98 5.98 -7.22 11.15
C GLU A 98 7.30 -6.91 11.86
N GLU A 99 8.37 -7.64 11.50
CA GLU A 99 9.72 -7.40 12.04
C GLU A 99 10.25 -6.01 11.67
N ASP A 100 9.99 -5.53 10.44
CA ASP A 100 10.37 -4.17 10.02
C ASP A 100 9.57 -3.10 10.78
N TYR A 101 8.28 -3.35 11.00
CA TYR A 101 7.42 -2.48 11.79
C TYR A 101 7.89 -2.38 13.25
N ALA A 102 8.19 -3.51 13.89
CA ALA A 102 8.68 -3.54 15.26
C ALA A 102 9.97 -2.73 15.43
N ARG A 103 10.95 -2.92 14.54
CA ARG A 103 12.20 -2.12 14.53
C ARG A 103 11.93 -0.63 14.38
N MET A 104 10.99 -0.25 13.52
CA MET A 104 10.61 1.15 13.33
C MET A 104 9.98 1.78 14.58
N VAL A 105 9.19 1.01 15.34
CA VAL A 105 8.62 1.45 16.62
C VAL A 105 9.72 1.61 17.66
N GLU A 106 10.61 0.61 17.78
CA GLU A 106 11.75 0.63 18.71
C GLU A 106 12.68 1.82 18.47
N ASP A 107 12.95 2.15 17.20
CA ASP A 107 13.78 3.30 16.80
C ASP A 107 13.08 4.66 17.01
N GLY A 108 11.83 4.68 17.47
CA GLY A 108 11.04 5.92 17.70
C GLY A 108 10.72 6.68 16.41
N LEU A 109 10.72 5.99 15.27
CA LEU A 109 10.50 6.58 13.95
C LEU A 109 9.02 6.66 13.56
N LEU A 110 8.17 5.95 14.30
CA LEU A 110 6.72 6.07 14.24
C LEU A 110 6.24 6.93 15.42
N LEU A 111 5.05 7.52 15.30
CA LEU A 111 4.47 8.39 16.32
C LEU A 111 4.40 7.67 17.69
N VAL A 112 4.42 8.45 18.78
CA VAL A 112 4.55 7.98 20.18
C VAL A 112 3.45 6.98 20.60
N ASP A 113 2.33 6.90 19.86
CA ASP A 113 1.27 5.89 19.99
C ASP A 113 1.09 5.11 18.68
N ALA A 114 2.16 4.48 18.19
CA ALA A 114 2.08 3.59 17.05
C ALA A 114 1.10 2.44 17.38
N GLU A 115 0.08 2.26 16.54
CA GLU A 115 -0.91 1.20 16.73
C GLU A 115 -0.25 -0.19 16.62
N PRO A 116 -0.82 -1.24 17.24
CA PRO A 116 -0.34 -2.60 17.03
C PRO A 116 -0.31 -2.97 15.54
N PHE A 117 0.65 -3.81 15.14
CA PHE A 117 0.80 -4.21 13.74
C PHE A 117 -0.49 -4.84 13.18
N GLU A 118 -1.17 -5.65 13.99
CA GLU A 118 -2.43 -6.29 13.65
C GLU A 118 -3.52 -5.26 13.37
N ALA A 119 -3.63 -4.21 14.20
CA ALA A 119 -4.61 -3.14 14.00
C ALA A 119 -4.33 -2.37 12.70
N LEU A 120 -3.06 -2.12 12.39
CA LEU A 120 -2.66 -1.51 11.13
C LEU A 120 -3.04 -2.40 9.93
N MET A 121 -2.84 -3.72 10.01
CA MET A 121 -3.24 -4.66 8.97
C MET A 121 -4.75 -4.72 8.78
N GLU A 122 -5.53 -4.72 9.87
CA GLU A 122 -7.00 -4.67 9.83
C GLU A 122 -7.50 -3.42 9.11
N ARG A 123 -6.99 -2.25 9.47
CA ARG A 123 -7.33 -0.98 8.78
C ARG A 123 -6.95 -1.02 7.30
N CYS A 124 -5.75 -1.55 6.98
CA CYS A 124 -5.34 -1.69 5.59
C CYS A 124 -6.23 -2.67 4.80
N ALA A 125 -6.75 -3.72 5.44
CA ALA A 125 -7.74 -4.61 4.83
C ALA A 125 -9.03 -3.86 4.47
N GLU A 126 -9.56 -3.04 5.38
CA GLU A 126 -10.75 -2.21 5.15
C GLU A 126 -10.53 -1.17 4.04
N ILE A 127 -9.37 -0.52 4.02
CA ILE A 127 -8.99 0.42 2.96
C ILE A 127 -8.97 -0.27 1.60
N ALA A 128 -8.34 -1.45 1.51
CA ALA A 128 -8.28 -2.23 0.27
C ALA A 128 -9.68 -2.65 -0.20
N ALA A 129 -10.53 -3.14 0.72
CA ALA A 129 -11.90 -3.51 0.41
C ALA A 129 -12.69 -2.33 -0.17
N ARG A 130 -12.65 -1.16 0.49
CA ARG A 130 -13.33 0.05 0.00
C ARG A 130 -12.79 0.51 -1.35
N ALA A 131 -11.46 0.52 -1.53
CA ALA A 131 -10.83 0.89 -2.79
C ALA A 131 -11.27 0.00 -3.95
N ASN A 132 -11.35 -1.31 -3.68
CA ASN A 132 -11.72 -2.31 -4.68
C ASN A 132 -13.21 -2.27 -5.00
N SER A 133 -14.09 -2.07 -4.01
CA SER A 133 -15.53 -1.90 -4.24
C SER A 133 -15.86 -0.64 -5.04
N ALA A 134 -15.07 0.43 -4.86
CA ALA A 134 -15.27 1.69 -5.59
C ALA A 134 -14.83 1.64 -7.07
N ALA A 135 -14.20 0.55 -7.53
CA ALA A 135 -13.69 0.44 -8.90
C ALA A 135 -14.75 0.05 -9.95
N GLY A 136 -15.98 -0.26 -9.51
CA GLY A 136 -17.12 -0.63 -10.36
C GLY A 136 -17.98 0.55 -10.78
#